data_AF-A0A6J8CGK1-F1
#
_entry.id   AF-A0A6J8CGK1-F1
#
_cell.length_a   1.000
_cell.length_b   1.000
_cell.length_c   1.000
_cell.angle_alpha   90.00
_cell.angle_beta   90.00
_cell.angle_gamma   90.00
#
_symmetry.space_group_name_H-M   'P 1'
#
loop_
_entity.id
_entity.type
_entity.pdbx_description
1 polymer ?
#
loop_
_entity_poly.entity_id
_entity_poly.type
_entity_poly.pdbx_seq_one_letter_code
_entity_poly.pdbx_strand_id
1 'polypeptide(L)'
;MILPTNQLDNNFIIPTVNGRRIQVVRVSCPLTTELQIFTLHAKYNVTVQKEEFYEFEDSEVSVIKSDKGVLVMSYPKESGKLESYMMTVYGVNQYKTTYNIIVPGAVKSNSYVSMTFSSGSADGFQIDHNIVYAVTHFNNTISGITYTTVSYSISAGAHTISHRSNLCFGLWIYGESKDDSYGFPGGMTYTDYS
;
A
#
# COMPACT_ATOMS: atom_id res chain seq x y z
N MET A 1 3.18 -14.90 18.51
CA MET A 1 2.63 -15.21 17.17
C MET A 1 3.81 -15.27 16.22
N ILE A 2 4.09 -16.41 15.60
CA ILE A 2 5.10 -16.52 14.53
C ILE A 2 4.35 -16.29 13.23
N LEU A 3 4.74 -15.29 12.44
CA LEU A 3 4.15 -15.07 11.12
C LEU A 3 4.50 -16.28 10.23
N PRO A 4 3.54 -16.85 9.49
CA PRO A 4 3.83 -17.92 8.53
C PRO A 4 4.72 -17.36 7.41
N THR A 5 6.03 -17.56 7.52
CA THR A 5 7.03 -16.99 6.60
C THR A 5 6.92 -17.56 5.19
N ASN A 6 6.29 -18.73 5.05
CA ASN A 6 5.97 -19.37 3.77
C ASN A 6 4.80 -18.71 3.01
N GLN A 7 4.05 -17.81 3.64
CA GLN A 7 2.94 -17.08 3.02
C GLN A 7 3.27 -15.60 2.78
N LEU A 8 4.49 -15.16 3.13
CA LEU A 8 4.96 -13.81 2.84
C LEU A 8 5.25 -13.66 1.34
N ASP A 9 4.86 -12.51 0.79
CA ASP A 9 5.11 -12.17 -0.61
C ASP A 9 6.56 -11.66 -0.81
N ASN A 10 6.98 -11.54 -2.05
CA ASN A 10 8.31 -11.11 -2.45
C ASN A 10 8.31 -10.00 -3.50
N ASN A 11 7.13 -9.46 -3.82
CA ASN A 11 6.95 -8.36 -4.77
C ASN A 11 5.91 -7.37 -4.23
N PHE A 12 6.33 -6.13 -3.99
CA PHE A 12 5.52 -5.11 -3.34
C PHE A 12 5.56 -3.81 -4.14
N ILE A 13 4.44 -3.09 -4.14
CA ILE A 13 4.37 -1.70 -4.57
C ILE A 13 4.05 -0.87 -3.34
N ILE A 14 4.93 0.07 -3.00
CA ILE A 14 4.69 1.08 -1.98
C ILE A 14 3.95 2.23 -2.66
N PRO A 15 2.67 2.46 -2.33
CA PRO A 15 1.88 3.47 -3.00
C PRO A 15 2.24 4.87 -2.50
N THR A 16 1.90 5.86 -3.32
CA THR A 16 1.92 7.25 -2.88
C THR A 16 0.63 7.56 -2.12
N VAL A 17 0.76 8.07 -0.89
CA VAL A 17 -0.41 8.55 -0.13
C VAL A 17 -0.82 9.95 -0.58
N ASN A 18 -2.09 10.29 -0.41
CA ASN A 18 -2.59 11.65 -0.67
C ASN A 18 -1.71 12.68 0.06
N GLY A 19 -1.33 13.76 -0.64
CA GLY A 19 -0.38 14.76 -0.14
C GLY A 19 1.11 14.43 -0.32
N ARG A 20 1.48 13.27 -0.90
CA ARG A 20 2.88 12.85 -1.17
C ARG A 20 3.78 12.90 0.07
N ARG A 21 3.30 12.31 1.16
CA ARG A 21 4.06 12.25 2.41
C ARG A 21 5.29 11.37 2.27
N ILE A 22 6.38 11.79 2.90
CA ILE A 22 7.55 10.91 3.07
C ILE A 22 7.10 9.73 3.92
N GLN A 23 7.37 8.53 3.46
CA GLN A 23 7.11 7.28 4.17
C GLN A 23 8.46 6.66 4.53
N VAL A 24 8.63 6.27 5.79
CA VAL A 24 9.67 5.30 6.14
C VAL A 24 9.12 3.93 5.75
N VAL A 25 9.86 3.17 4.98
CA VAL A 25 9.51 1.81 4.59
C VAL A 25 10.49 0.86 5.25
N ARG A 26 9.97 -0.09 6.03
CA ARG A 26 10.75 -1.15 6.68
C ARG A 26 10.47 -2.48 6.01
N VAL A 27 11.53 -3.17 5.61
CA VAL A 27 11.48 -4.53 5.05
C VAL A 27 12.12 -5.49 6.05
N SER A 28 11.30 -6.26 6.76
CA SER A 28 11.75 -7.27 7.72
C SER A 28 11.97 -8.62 7.03
N CYS A 29 13.17 -9.17 7.18
CA CYS A 29 13.65 -10.34 6.46
C CYS A 29 13.79 -11.55 7.41
N PRO A 30 12.87 -12.54 7.35
CA PRO A 30 12.94 -13.72 8.24
C PRO A 30 14.08 -14.68 7.88
N LEU A 31 14.67 -14.53 6.68
CA LEU A 31 15.82 -15.27 6.15
C LEU A 31 16.81 -14.26 5.56
N THR A 32 18.07 -14.66 5.39
CA THR A 32 19.00 -13.84 4.60
C THR A 32 18.43 -13.67 3.19
N THR A 33 18.25 -12.42 2.77
CA THR A 33 17.44 -12.05 1.61
C THR A 33 18.17 -11.03 0.75
N GLU A 34 18.14 -11.23 -0.56
CA GLU A 34 18.56 -10.26 -1.56
C GLU A 34 17.39 -9.35 -1.91
N LEU A 35 17.46 -8.07 -1.51
CA LEU A 35 16.46 -7.05 -1.79
C LEU A 35 16.86 -6.22 -3.01
N GLN A 36 15.90 -5.98 -3.90
CA GLN A 36 15.97 -4.99 -4.96
C GLN A 36 14.89 -3.95 -4.72
N ILE A 37 15.30 -2.71 -4.49
CA ILE A 37 14.40 -1.58 -4.26
C ILE A 37 14.54 -0.64 -5.45
N PHE A 38 13.43 -0.36 -6.10
CA PHE A 38 13.35 0.56 -7.22
C PHE A 38 12.49 1.75 -6.79
N THR A 39 13.09 2.93 -6.73
CA THR A 39 12.39 4.21 -6.56
C THR A 39 12.30 4.91 -7.92
N LEU A 40 11.67 6.08 -7.97
CA LEU A 40 11.67 6.88 -9.20
C LEU A 40 13.09 7.32 -9.62
N HIS A 41 14.00 7.48 -8.64
CA HIS A 41 15.31 8.10 -8.85
C HIS A 41 16.48 7.11 -8.83
N ALA A 42 16.29 5.94 -8.22
CA ALA A 42 17.40 5.02 -7.98
C ALA A 42 16.95 3.56 -7.93
N LYS A 43 17.94 2.69 -8.11
CA LYS A 43 17.84 1.26 -7.83
C LYS A 43 18.87 0.92 -6.77
N TYR A 44 18.43 0.24 -5.72
CA TYR A 44 19.27 -0.28 -4.65
C TYR A 44 19.23 -1.81 -4.69
N ASN A 45 20.38 -2.44 -4.48
CA ASN A 45 20.47 -3.88 -4.22
C ASN A 45 21.15 -4.05 -2.86
N VAL A 46 20.52 -4.78 -1.95
CA VAL A 46 20.99 -4.95 -0.57
C VAL A 46 20.77 -6.38 -0.14
N THR A 47 21.82 -7.00 0.41
CA THR A 47 21.68 -8.26 1.15
C THR A 47 21.35 -7.94 2.61
N VAL A 48 20.20 -8.39 3.10
CA VAL A 48 19.78 -8.25 4.50
C VAL A 48 19.96 -9.59 5.20
N GLN A 49 20.58 -9.60 6.37
CA GLN A 49 20.78 -10.85 7.11
C GLN A 49 19.48 -11.36 7.72
N LYS A 50 19.49 -12.66 8.06
CA LYS A 50 18.37 -13.33 8.72
C LYS A 50 17.94 -12.58 9.99
N GLU A 51 16.64 -12.39 10.15
CA GLU A 51 16.01 -11.73 11.31
C GLU A 51 16.36 -10.24 11.46
N GLU A 52 16.95 -9.63 10.41
CA GLU A 52 17.19 -8.20 10.33
C GLU A 52 16.15 -7.49 9.45
N PHE A 53 16.27 -6.17 9.37
CA PHE A 53 15.45 -5.35 8.51
C PHE A 53 16.30 -4.32 7.75
N TYR A 54 15.76 -3.85 6.64
CA TYR A 54 16.27 -2.69 5.92
C TYR A 54 15.22 -1.58 5.90
N GLU A 55 15.67 -0.34 6.09
CA GLU A 55 14.81 0.84 6.05
C GLU A 55 15.27 1.84 5.00
N PHE A 56 14.30 2.45 4.34
CA PHE A 56 14.53 3.57 3.44
C PHE A 56 13.35 4.55 3.50
N GLU A 57 13.57 5.76 3.00
CA GLU A 57 12.52 6.77 2.90
C GLU A 57 12.13 6.99 1.44
N ASP A 58 10.83 7.16 1.20
CA ASP A 58 10.30 7.48 -0.12
C ASP A 58 9.04 8.33 0.01
N SER A 59 8.88 9.32 -0.86
CA SER A 59 7.67 10.16 -0.93
C SER A 59 6.82 9.90 -2.17
N GLU A 60 7.31 9.03 -3.07
CA GLU A 60 6.66 8.68 -4.32
C GLU A 60 6.25 7.20 -4.33
N VAL A 61 6.22 6.56 -5.51
CA VAL A 61 6.03 5.12 -5.59
C VAL A 61 7.40 4.44 -5.52
N SER A 62 7.46 3.31 -4.84
CA SER A 62 8.60 2.40 -4.92
C SER A 62 8.14 0.96 -5.10
N VAL A 63 9.03 0.15 -5.64
CA VAL A 63 8.82 -1.27 -5.87
C VAL A 63 9.90 -2.04 -5.16
N ILE A 64 9.49 -3.05 -4.40
CA ILE A 64 10.40 -3.92 -3.67
C ILE A 64 10.27 -5.32 -4.25
N LYS A 65 11.39 -5.91 -4.65
CA LYS A 65 11.48 -7.31 -5.05
C LYS A 65 12.49 -8.02 -4.17
N SER A 66 12.21 -9.27 -3.83
CA SER A 66 13.10 -10.10 -3.03
C SER A 66 13.15 -11.54 -3.54
N ASP A 67 14.22 -12.25 -3.23
CA ASP A 67 14.37 -13.67 -3.54
C ASP A 67 13.68 -14.59 -2.51
N LYS A 68 13.31 -14.05 -1.34
CA LYS A 68 12.56 -14.69 -0.24
C LYS A 68 11.32 -13.88 0.13
N GLY A 69 10.38 -14.52 0.82
CA GLY A 69 9.22 -13.85 1.40
C GLY A 69 9.62 -12.89 2.53
N VAL A 70 9.12 -11.66 2.49
CA VAL A 70 9.44 -10.59 3.47
C VAL A 70 8.17 -9.92 4.01
N LEU A 71 8.29 -9.25 5.15
CA LEU A 71 7.23 -8.39 5.68
C LEU A 71 7.59 -6.93 5.41
N VAL A 72 6.68 -6.18 4.80
CA VAL A 72 6.89 -4.77 4.49
C VAL A 72 5.92 -3.91 5.29
N MET A 73 6.45 -2.90 5.97
CA MET A 73 5.70 -1.91 6.74
C MET A 73 6.00 -0.51 6.19
N SER A 74 4.99 0.35 6.15
CA SER A 74 5.12 1.77 5.82
C SER A 74 4.68 2.64 6.99
N TYR A 75 5.44 3.70 7.24
CA TYR A 75 5.21 4.70 8.26
C TYR A 75 5.21 6.09 7.59
N PRO A 76 4.04 6.60 7.18
CA PRO A 76 3.93 7.97 6.69
C PRO A 76 4.37 8.95 7.79
N LYS A 77 5.39 9.75 7.48
CA LYS A 77 5.86 10.84 8.34
C LYS A 77 4.94 12.02 8.17
N GLU A 78 4.48 12.55 9.30
CA GLU A 78 3.83 13.85 9.34
C GLU A 78 4.82 14.95 9.73
N SER A 79 4.52 16.17 9.27
CA SER A 79 5.14 17.38 9.82
C SER A 79 4.19 18.01 10.83
N GLY A 80 4.66 18.25 12.06
CA GLY A 80 3.87 18.93 13.09
C GLY A 80 3.29 18.01 14.16
N LYS A 81 2.03 18.25 14.55
CA LYS A 81 1.37 17.63 15.72
C LYS A 81 0.60 16.34 15.44
N LEU A 82 0.48 15.93 14.17
CA LEU A 82 -0.25 14.72 13.81
C LEU A 82 0.57 13.49 14.21
N GLU A 83 -0.06 12.54 14.89
CA GLU A 83 0.56 11.24 15.17
C GLU A 83 0.82 10.49 13.86
N SER A 84 1.88 9.67 13.81
CA SER A 84 2.14 8.78 12.68
C SER A 84 1.44 7.45 12.88
N TYR A 85 0.92 6.87 11.80
CA TYR A 85 0.40 5.50 11.82
C TYR A 85 1.36 4.55 11.10
N MET A 86 1.16 3.25 11.35
CA MET A 86 1.91 2.17 10.72
C MET A 86 0.96 1.31 9.91
N MET A 87 1.35 0.95 8.68
CA MET A 87 0.59 0.02 7.85
C MET A 87 1.46 -1.11 7.33
N THR A 88 0.89 -2.31 7.30
CA THR A 88 1.43 -3.41 6.52
C THR A 88 1.15 -3.20 5.05
N VAL A 89 2.18 -3.35 4.21
CA VAL A 89 2.06 -3.31 2.76
C VAL A 89 1.86 -4.73 2.24
N TYR A 90 0.74 -4.97 1.57
CA TYR A 90 0.51 -6.26 0.93
C TYR A 90 1.24 -6.35 -0.41
N GLY A 91 1.78 -7.54 -0.67
CA GLY A 91 2.43 -7.83 -1.93
C GLY A 91 1.43 -7.93 -3.08
N VAL A 92 1.93 -7.77 -4.29
CA VAL A 92 1.13 -7.68 -5.52
C VAL A 92 0.35 -8.98 -5.77
N ASN A 93 0.86 -10.13 -5.31
CA ASN A 93 0.18 -11.41 -5.49
C ASN A 93 -1.04 -11.57 -4.56
N GLN A 94 -1.21 -10.66 -3.60
CA GLN A 94 -2.35 -10.63 -2.68
C GLN A 94 -3.43 -9.61 -3.10
N TYR A 95 -3.25 -8.93 -4.23
CA TYR A 95 -4.22 -7.96 -4.73
C TYR A 95 -5.52 -8.64 -5.15
N LYS A 96 -6.65 -7.96 -4.91
CA LYS A 96 -8.00 -8.45 -5.23
C LYS A 96 -8.67 -7.56 -6.26
N THR A 97 -9.71 -8.11 -6.89
CA THR A 97 -10.63 -7.37 -7.75
C THR A 97 -11.73 -6.65 -6.97
N THR A 98 -11.97 -7.05 -5.72
CA THR A 98 -13.00 -6.48 -4.85
C THR A 98 -12.56 -6.53 -3.39
N TYR A 99 -12.86 -5.45 -2.65
CA TYR A 99 -12.60 -5.32 -1.23
C TYR A 99 -13.86 -4.89 -0.49
N ASN A 100 -14.10 -5.49 0.68
CA ASN A 100 -15.12 -5.05 1.62
C ASN A 100 -14.40 -4.47 2.83
N ILE A 101 -14.69 -3.22 3.17
CA ILE A 101 -13.94 -2.46 4.16
C ILE A 101 -14.88 -1.77 5.15
N ILE A 102 -14.36 -1.41 6.32
CA ILE A 102 -15.04 -0.55 7.29
C ILE A 102 -14.15 0.66 7.55
N VAL A 103 -14.64 1.84 7.22
CA VAL A 103 -13.97 3.11 7.47
C VAL A 103 -14.42 3.64 8.85
N PRO A 104 -13.49 3.89 9.79
CA PRO A 104 -13.82 4.40 11.11
C PRO A 104 -14.58 5.73 11.07
N GLY A 105 -15.66 5.81 11.85
CA GLY A 105 -16.40 7.05 12.09
C GLY A 105 -15.76 7.87 13.21
N ALA A 106 -14.66 8.56 12.93
CA ALA A 106 -14.15 9.59 13.84
C ALA A 106 -14.77 10.95 13.49
N VAL A 107 -15.06 11.76 14.51
CA VAL A 107 -15.63 13.10 14.33
C VAL A 107 -14.57 13.98 13.66
N LYS A 108 -14.86 14.46 12.43
CA LYS A 108 -14.00 15.34 11.62
C LYS A 108 -12.70 14.71 11.08
N SER A 109 -12.71 13.43 10.73
CA SER A 109 -11.61 12.85 9.95
C SER A 109 -11.86 12.95 8.44
N ASN A 110 -10.89 13.46 7.69
CA ASN A 110 -10.84 13.28 6.24
C ASN A 110 -10.27 11.90 5.97
N SER A 111 -11.11 11.03 5.42
CA SER A 111 -10.73 9.64 5.14
C SER A 111 -10.58 9.43 3.63
N TYR A 112 -9.60 8.61 3.28
CA TYR A 112 -9.25 8.30 1.91
C TYR A 112 -9.01 6.81 1.74
N VAL A 113 -9.23 6.37 0.51
CA VAL A 113 -8.77 5.08 0.01
C VAL A 113 -7.83 5.32 -1.15
N SER A 114 -6.69 4.64 -1.16
CA SER A 114 -5.76 4.61 -2.30
C SER A 114 -5.78 3.23 -2.95
N MET A 115 -5.91 3.22 -4.27
CA MET A 115 -5.83 2.02 -5.11
C MET A 115 -4.57 2.09 -5.96
N THR A 116 -3.80 1.01 -5.94
CA THR A 116 -2.51 0.95 -6.66
C THR A 116 -2.43 -0.28 -7.55
N PHE A 117 -1.99 -0.07 -8.79
CA PHE A 117 -1.93 -1.10 -9.84
C PHE A 117 -0.89 -0.72 -10.90
N SER A 118 -0.38 -1.72 -11.63
CA SER A 118 0.66 -1.54 -12.67
C SER A 118 0.15 -1.70 -14.11
N SER A 119 -1.11 -2.09 -14.28
CA SER A 119 -1.73 -2.26 -15.60
C SER A 119 -3.24 -2.04 -15.49
N GLY A 120 -3.86 -1.50 -16.53
CA GLY A 120 -5.28 -1.15 -16.53
C GLY A 120 -5.53 0.35 -16.47
N SER A 121 -6.81 0.73 -16.44
CA SER A 121 -7.23 2.13 -16.34
C SER A 121 -7.66 2.45 -14.91
N ALA A 122 -7.46 3.69 -14.49
CA ALA A 122 -8.12 4.24 -13.30
C ALA A 122 -9.62 4.50 -13.54
N ASP A 123 -10.03 4.63 -14.80
CA ASP A 123 -11.42 4.86 -15.15
C ASP A 123 -12.23 3.58 -14.97
N GLY A 124 -13.19 3.62 -14.05
CA GLY A 124 -14.08 2.49 -13.79
C GLY A 124 -14.04 1.94 -12.37
N PHE A 125 -13.27 2.55 -11.45
CA PHE A 125 -13.41 2.27 -10.03
C PHE A 125 -14.81 2.62 -9.53
N GLN A 126 -15.32 1.75 -8.65
CA GLN A 126 -16.63 1.88 -8.03
C GLN A 126 -16.52 1.75 -6.52
N ILE A 127 -17.22 2.63 -5.80
CA ILE A 127 -17.48 2.52 -4.37
C ILE A 127 -18.99 2.37 -4.22
N ASP A 128 -19.42 1.27 -3.59
CA ASP A 128 -20.83 0.89 -3.42
C ASP A 128 -21.60 0.90 -4.76
N HIS A 129 -20.96 0.35 -5.80
CA HIS A 129 -21.44 0.28 -7.18
C HIS A 129 -21.52 1.62 -7.93
N ASN A 130 -21.25 2.74 -7.27
CA ASN A 130 -21.22 4.06 -7.91
C ASN A 130 -19.83 4.35 -8.49
N ILE A 131 -19.77 4.88 -9.72
CA ILE A 131 -18.50 5.34 -10.30
C ILE A 131 -18.00 6.50 -9.46
N VAL A 132 -16.72 6.46 -9.11
CA VAL A 132 -16.05 7.53 -8.37
C VAL A 132 -14.93 8.15 -9.20
N TYR A 133 -14.63 9.42 -8.91
CA TYR A 133 -13.53 10.15 -9.54
C TYR A 133 -12.45 10.44 -8.51
N ALA A 134 -11.20 10.24 -8.91
CA ALA A 134 -10.07 10.33 -8.01
C ALA A 134 -9.84 11.78 -7.57
N VAL A 135 -9.54 11.98 -6.29
CA VAL A 135 -9.07 13.27 -5.77
C VAL A 135 -7.61 13.51 -6.12
N THR A 136 -6.84 12.43 -6.28
CA THR A 136 -5.46 12.45 -6.73
C THR A 136 -5.19 11.29 -7.67
N HIS A 137 -4.32 11.54 -8.64
CA HIS A 137 -3.86 10.55 -9.60
C HIS A 137 -2.36 10.72 -9.79
N PHE A 138 -1.61 9.69 -9.42
CA PHE A 138 -0.17 9.63 -9.62
C PHE A 138 0.18 8.48 -10.56
N ASN A 139 0.92 8.80 -11.62
CA ASN A 139 1.51 7.82 -12.53
C ASN A 139 3.02 7.96 -12.43
N ASN A 140 3.69 6.88 -12.02
CA ASN A 140 5.13 6.85 -11.83
C ASN A 140 5.70 5.66 -12.61
N THR A 141 6.67 5.93 -13.48
CA THR A 141 7.29 4.89 -14.31
C THR A 141 8.63 4.47 -13.71
N ILE A 142 8.72 3.21 -13.30
CA ILE A 142 9.93 2.63 -12.70
C ILE A 142 10.38 1.46 -13.56
N SER A 143 11.62 1.52 -14.06
CA SER A 143 12.20 0.48 -14.92
C SER A 143 11.31 0.10 -16.11
N GLY A 144 10.65 1.08 -16.72
CA GLY A 144 9.79 0.87 -17.89
C GLY A 144 8.36 0.38 -17.59
N ILE A 145 7.99 0.15 -16.32
CA ILE A 145 6.63 -0.20 -15.90
C ILE A 145 6.00 1.02 -15.23
N THR A 146 4.79 1.41 -15.69
CA THR A 146 4.02 2.47 -15.06
C THR A 146 3.17 1.91 -13.92
N TYR A 147 3.34 2.49 -12.74
CA TYR A 147 2.52 2.23 -11.56
C TYR A 147 1.60 3.41 -11.35
N THR A 148 0.31 3.12 -11.27
CA THR A 148 -0.73 4.11 -11.02
C THR A 148 -1.21 3.97 -9.59
N THR A 149 -1.27 5.09 -8.88
CA THR A 149 -1.98 5.21 -7.60
C THR A 149 -3.03 6.29 -7.73
N VAL A 150 -4.27 5.94 -7.41
CA VAL A 150 -5.39 6.88 -7.34
C VAL A 150 -5.96 6.88 -5.94
N SER A 151 -6.29 8.06 -5.42
CA SER A 151 -6.96 8.19 -4.13
C SER A 151 -8.36 8.76 -4.30
N TYR A 152 -9.27 8.34 -3.44
CA TYR A 152 -10.65 8.82 -3.37
C TYR A 152 -10.96 9.22 -1.94
N SER A 153 -11.75 10.28 -1.76
CA SER A 153 -12.35 10.55 -0.45
C SER A 153 -13.44 9.51 -0.19
N ILE A 154 -13.55 9.06 1.06
CA ILE A 154 -14.53 8.06 1.48
C ILE A 154 -15.18 8.47 2.80
N SER A 155 -16.47 8.19 2.93
CA SER A 155 -17.20 8.39 4.17
C SER A 155 -16.89 7.30 5.19
N ALA A 156 -17.25 7.54 6.46
CA ALA A 156 -17.27 6.49 7.45
C ALA A 156 -18.37 5.45 7.15
N GLY A 157 -18.13 4.20 7.52
CA GLY A 157 -19.08 3.10 7.32
C GLY A 157 -18.49 1.93 6.54
N ALA A 158 -19.35 0.97 6.24
CA ALA A 158 -19.00 -0.20 5.43
C ALA A 158 -19.09 0.14 3.95
N HIS A 159 -18.08 -0.24 3.18
CA HIS A 159 -17.99 0.04 1.75
C HIS A 159 -17.52 -1.18 0.96
N THR A 160 -18.05 -1.33 -0.26
CA THR A 160 -17.54 -2.28 -1.26
C THR A 160 -16.80 -1.52 -2.35
N ILE A 161 -15.55 -1.89 -2.61
CA ILE A 161 -14.70 -1.25 -3.61
C ILE A 161 -14.35 -2.26 -4.69
N SER A 162 -14.56 -1.89 -5.95
CA SER A 162 -14.28 -2.75 -7.11
C SER A 162 -13.92 -1.92 -8.35
N HIS A 163 -13.55 -2.60 -9.44
CA HIS A 163 -13.35 -1.98 -10.75
C HIS A 163 -14.19 -2.69 -11.80
N ARG A 164 -14.83 -1.94 -12.71
CA ARG A 164 -15.73 -2.50 -13.76
C ARG A 164 -15.08 -3.52 -14.67
N SER A 165 -13.77 -3.45 -14.86
CA SER A 165 -13.00 -4.38 -15.69
C SER A 165 -12.40 -5.56 -14.92
N ASN A 166 -12.81 -5.80 -13.67
CA ASN A 166 -12.19 -6.79 -12.77
C ASN A 166 -10.66 -6.63 -12.64
N LEU A 167 -10.20 -5.38 -12.59
CA LEU A 167 -8.80 -5.05 -12.34
C LEU A 167 -8.40 -5.52 -10.93
N CYS A 168 -7.25 -6.19 -10.79
CA CYS A 168 -6.64 -6.43 -9.48
C CYS A 168 -5.85 -5.19 -9.03
N PHE A 169 -6.05 -4.75 -7.79
CA PHE A 169 -5.37 -3.59 -7.22
C PHE A 169 -5.06 -3.81 -5.74
N GLY A 170 -4.05 -3.11 -5.23
CA GLY A 170 -3.80 -2.99 -3.80
C GLY A 170 -4.66 -1.87 -3.23
N LEU A 171 -5.19 -2.06 -2.03
CA LEU A 171 -6.06 -1.08 -1.37
C LEU A 171 -5.46 -0.63 -0.04
N TRP A 172 -5.32 0.68 0.14
CA TRP A 172 -4.92 1.32 1.39
C TRP A 172 -6.04 2.22 1.88
N ILE A 173 -6.32 2.18 3.18
CA ILE A 173 -7.35 3.00 3.82
C ILE A 173 -6.67 3.80 4.91
N TYR A 174 -6.84 5.11 4.89
CA TYR A 174 -6.22 5.97 5.88
C TYR A 174 -7.04 7.23 6.05
N GLY A 175 -6.84 7.91 7.17
CA GLY A 175 -7.50 9.16 7.42
C GLY A 175 -6.79 9.95 8.48
N GLU A 176 -7.18 11.21 8.55
CA GLU A 176 -6.59 12.16 9.48
C GLU A 176 -7.63 13.13 10.00
N SER A 177 -7.45 13.50 11.25
CA SER A 177 -8.12 14.60 11.93
C SER A 177 -7.06 15.63 12.33
N LYS A 178 -7.41 16.59 13.18
CA LYS A 178 -6.47 17.63 13.62
C LYS A 178 -5.31 17.07 14.47
N ASP A 179 -5.58 16.03 15.26
CA ASP A 179 -4.68 15.53 16.28
C ASP A 179 -4.35 14.03 16.06
N ASP A 180 -5.25 13.28 15.42
CA ASP A 180 -5.10 11.84 15.21
C ASP A 180 -5.07 11.45 13.73
N SER A 181 -4.34 10.40 13.41
CA SER A 181 -4.32 9.77 12.09
C SER A 181 -4.43 8.25 12.22
N TYR A 182 -4.87 7.59 11.15
CA TYR A 182 -4.96 6.14 11.12
C TYR A 182 -4.68 5.62 9.71
N GLY A 183 -4.27 4.35 9.65
CA GLY A 183 -4.13 3.64 8.40
C GLY A 183 -4.21 2.15 8.60
N PHE A 184 -4.83 1.46 7.65
CA PHE A 184 -4.86 0.01 7.58
C PHE A 184 -5.03 -0.43 6.12
N PRO A 185 -4.49 -1.60 5.76
CA PRO A 185 -4.62 -2.08 4.40
C PRO A 185 -6.00 -2.73 4.19
N GLY A 186 -6.48 -2.73 2.94
CA GLY A 186 -7.83 -3.17 2.58
C GLY A 186 -8.12 -4.66 2.80
N GLY A 187 -7.09 -5.47 3.01
CA GLY A 187 -7.23 -6.84 3.47
C GLY A 187 -6.18 -7.77 2.88
N MET A 188 -5.82 -8.77 3.69
CA MET A 188 -4.91 -9.85 3.33
C MET A 188 -5.71 -11.03 2.79
N THR A 189 -5.13 -11.78 1.86
CA THR A 189 -5.57 -13.16 1.60
C THR A 189 -4.39 -14.04 1.89
N TYR A 190 -4.59 -15.02 2.77
CA TYR A 190 -3.67 -16.14 2.87
C TYR A 190 -4.23 -17.24 2.00
N THR A 191 -3.46 -17.69 1.02
CA THR A 191 -3.78 -18.93 0.31
C THR A 191 -3.50 -20.07 1.27
N ASP A 192 -4.53 -20.80 1.68
CA ASP A 192 -4.35 -22.07 2.38
C ASP A 192 -3.72 -23.05 1.39
N TYR A 193 -2.43 -23.29 1.53
CA TYR A 193 -1.80 -24.46 0.91
C TYR A 193 -2.09 -25.65 1.83
N SER A 194 -3.16 -26.39 1.50
CA SER A 194 -3.44 -27.73 2.06
C SER A 194 -2.54 -28.78 1.42
#